data_AF-A0A1J5TM53-F1
#
_entry.id   AF-A0A1J5TM53-F1
#
_cell.length_a   1.000
_cell.length_b   1.000
_cell.length_c   1.000
_cell.angle_alpha   90.00
_cell.angle_beta   90.00
_cell.angle_gamma   90.00
#
_symmetry.space_group_name_H-M   'P 1'
#
loop_
_entity.id
_entity.type
_entity.pdbx_description
1 polymer ?
#
loop_
_entity_poly.entity_id
_entity_poly.type
_entity_poly.pdbx_seq_one_letter_code
_entity_poly.pdbx_strand_id
1 'polypeptide(L)'
;MDMVNVVLDMKGLSCPRPLIGAKRMVDELAAGQVLLLVSDCPGTPDDLFAWAKQTGNQILKTEKMPDGGTGYHIQKGKGHAHNANVMLDIRGAVCPGPIVEAKKLLNGMQIGEVLKLVSDCPGVQSDIGGWASATGMTLLESVEAAPGVHEFYIRKG
;
A
#
# COMPACT_ATOMS: atom_id res chain seq x y z
N MET A 1 10.98 4.49 22.10
CA MET A 1 12.18 4.87 21.34
C MET A 1 11.96 4.38 19.93
N ASP A 2 11.66 5.28 19.01
CA ASP A 2 11.45 4.96 17.59
C ASP A 2 12.79 4.53 16.97
N MET A 3 13.03 3.22 16.98
CA MET A 3 14.25 2.63 16.46
C MET A 3 14.22 2.71 14.94
N VAL A 4 15.18 3.42 14.35
CA VAL A 4 15.40 3.41 12.90
C VAL A 4 15.89 2.02 12.49
N ASN A 5 15.21 1.39 11.54
CA ASN A 5 15.58 0.09 11.01
C ASN A 5 16.51 0.20 9.80
N VAL A 6 16.24 1.15 8.91
CA VAL A 6 16.99 1.36 7.67
C VAL A 6 17.27 2.85 7.48
N VAL A 7 18.43 3.19 6.94
CA VAL A 7 18.80 4.57 6.57
C VAL A 7 19.03 4.63 5.07
N LEU A 8 18.43 5.61 4.41
CA LEU A 8 18.57 5.87 2.98
C LEU A 8 18.98 7.33 2.75
N ASP A 9 20.22 7.55 2.33
CA ASP A 9 20.72 8.87 1.95
C ASP A 9 20.49 9.12 0.45
N MET A 10 19.70 10.14 0.13
CA MET A 10 19.41 10.60 -1.23
C MET A 10 19.73 12.08 -1.43
N LYS A 11 20.66 12.64 -0.65
CA LYS A 11 21.17 14.01 -0.89
C LYS A 11 21.79 14.16 -2.28
N GLY A 12 21.71 15.37 -2.84
CA GLY A 12 22.19 15.68 -4.18
C GLY A 12 21.29 15.14 -5.31
N LEU A 13 20.17 14.48 -4.98
CA LEU A 13 19.22 13.97 -5.96
C LEU A 13 17.96 14.84 -5.98
N SER A 14 17.65 15.37 -7.16
CA SER A 14 16.42 16.13 -7.37
C SER A 14 15.21 15.21 -7.54
N CYS A 15 14.05 15.80 -7.28
CA CYS A 15 12.77 15.15 -7.41
C CYS A 15 12.55 14.63 -8.86
N PRO A 16 11.96 13.42 -9.04
CA PRO A 16 11.22 12.61 -8.06
C PRO A 16 12.05 11.55 -7.32
N ARG A 17 13.38 11.54 -7.44
CA ARG A 17 14.23 10.43 -6.97
C ARG A 17 14.09 10.12 -5.47
N PRO A 18 14.06 11.09 -4.54
CA PRO A 18 13.90 10.81 -3.12
C PRO A 18 12.62 10.04 -2.79
N LEU A 19 11.49 10.40 -3.41
CA LEU A 19 10.22 9.72 -3.22
C LEU A 19 10.25 8.28 -3.76
N ILE A 20 10.83 8.08 -4.94
CA ILE A 20 10.93 6.75 -5.56
C ILE A 20 11.80 5.81 -4.71
N GLY A 21 12.93 6.30 -4.20
CA GLY A 21 13.80 5.53 -3.31
C GLY A 21 13.12 5.19 -1.98
N ALA A 22 12.45 6.16 -1.37
CA ALA A 22 11.69 5.95 -0.14
C ALA A 22 10.60 4.89 -0.31
N LYS A 23 9.82 4.96 -1.40
CA LYS A 23 8.78 3.97 -1.74
C LYS A 23 9.35 2.54 -1.79
N ARG A 24 10.41 2.35 -2.58
CA ARG A 24 11.06 1.04 -2.73
C ARG A 24 11.54 0.47 -1.40
N MET A 25 12.21 1.28 -0.59
CA MET A 25 12.69 0.83 0.72
C MET A 25 11.55 0.54 1.69
N VAL A 26 10.51 1.37 1.71
CA VAL A 26 9.34 1.14 2.58
C VAL A 26 8.53 -0.09 2.16
N ASP A 27 8.56 -0.49 0.89
CA ASP A 27 7.93 -1.75 0.42
C ASP A 27 8.68 -3.01 0.88
N GLU A 28 9.98 -2.90 1.17
CA GLU A 28 10.79 -4.00 1.71
C GLU A 28 10.70 -4.11 3.24
N LEU A 29 10.12 -3.12 3.93
CA LEU A 29 9.98 -3.09 5.38
C LEU A 29 8.76 -3.89 5.86
N ALA A 30 8.92 -4.57 6.99
CA ALA A 30 7.82 -5.12 7.76
C ALA A 30 6.98 -3.99 8.41
N ALA A 31 5.69 -4.24 8.61
CA ALA A 31 4.79 -3.28 9.24
C ALA A 31 5.34 -2.83 10.61
N GLY A 32 5.35 -1.52 10.84
CA GLY A 32 5.88 -0.90 12.05
C GLY A 32 7.38 -0.59 12.03
N GLN A 33 8.14 -1.10 11.05
CA GLN A 33 9.55 -0.72 10.88
C GLN A 33 9.69 0.70 10.32
N VAL A 34 10.80 1.35 10.64
CA VAL A 34 11.06 2.77 10.34
C VAL A 34 12.24 2.92 9.38
N LEU A 35 12.01 3.61 8.26
CA LEU A 35 13.03 4.13 7.34
C LEU A 35 13.40 5.56 7.74
N LEU A 36 14.68 5.86 7.86
CA LEU A 36 15.20 7.23 7.84
C LEU A 36 15.62 7.61 6.43
N LEU A 37 14.82 8.43 5.74
CA LEU A 37 15.19 9.04 4.47
C LEU A 37 15.92 10.36 4.72
N VAL A 38 17.11 10.56 4.16
CA VAL A 38 17.79 11.86 4.14
C VAL A 38 17.72 12.46 2.74
N SER A 39 17.16 13.67 2.63
CA SER A 39 17.01 14.39 1.36
C SER A 39 17.25 15.88 1.51
N ASP A 40 17.84 16.50 0.49
CA ASP A 40 17.98 17.94 0.33
C ASP A 40 17.09 18.51 -0.81
N CYS A 41 16.28 17.69 -1.49
CA CYS A 41 15.34 18.19 -2.50
C CYS A 41 14.21 19.00 -1.81
N PRO A 42 13.95 20.25 -2.22
CA PRO A 42 12.93 21.11 -1.62
C PRO A 42 11.50 20.57 -1.79
N GLY A 43 11.25 19.74 -2.81
CA GLY A 43 9.94 19.12 -3.04
C GLY A 43 9.71 17.81 -2.26
N THR A 44 10.73 17.27 -1.58
CA THR A 44 10.57 16.02 -0.81
C THR A 44 9.49 16.08 0.26
N PRO A 45 9.35 17.15 1.07
CA PRO A 45 8.29 17.20 2.08
C PRO A 45 6.90 16.97 1.47
N ASP A 46 6.49 17.79 0.50
CA ASP A 46 5.14 17.76 -0.05
C ASP A 46 4.80 16.38 -0.65
N ASP A 47 5.72 15.85 -1.46
CA ASP A 47 5.59 14.53 -2.08
C ASP A 47 5.49 13.41 -1.04
N LEU A 48 6.33 13.45 -0.01
CA LEU A 48 6.44 12.40 1.00
C LEU A 48 5.23 12.39 1.93
N PHE A 49 4.77 13.56 2.40
CA PHE A 49 3.59 13.67 3.26
C PHE A 49 2.32 13.26 2.51
N ALA A 50 2.15 13.69 1.26
CA ALA A 50 1.02 13.29 0.43
C ALA A 50 1.00 11.76 0.21
N TRP A 51 2.15 11.18 -0.16
CA TRP A 51 2.28 9.75 -0.36
C TRP A 51 2.05 8.95 0.92
N ALA A 52 2.62 9.37 2.05
CA ALA A 52 2.44 8.68 3.32
C ALA A 52 0.96 8.61 3.71
N LYS A 53 0.24 9.73 3.58
CA LYS A 53 -1.21 9.80 3.81
C LYS A 53 -2.00 8.87 2.89
N GLN A 54 -1.65 8.80 1.60
CA GLN A 54 -2.35 7.95 0.62
C GLN A 54 -2.10 6.45 0.84
N THR A 55 -0.93 6.08 1.38
CA THR A 55 -0.51 4.69 1.54
C THR A 55 -0.69 4.15 2.95
N GLY A 56 -1.12 4.99 3.89
CA GLY A 56 -1.24 4.64 5.31
C GLY A 56 0.10 4.57 6.05
N ASN A 57 1.21 4.94 5.41
CA ASN A 57 2.51 5.11 6.07
C ASN A 57 2.50 6.35 6.96
N GLN A 58 3.38 6.38 7.97
CA GLN A 58 3.43 7.49 8.93
C GLN A 58 4.79 8.18 8.91
N ILE A 59 4.80 9.51 8.88
CA ILE A 59 6.01 10.30 9.11
C ILE A 59 6.06 10.61 10.61
N LEU A 60 6.88 9.87 11.35
CA LEU A 60 6.98 9.99 12.81
C LEU A 60 7.71 11.28 13.22
N LYS A 61 8.76 11.63 12.48
CA LYS A 61 9.63 12.76 12.82
C LYS A 61 10.30 13.32 11.56
N THR A 62 10.53 14.62 11.56
CA THR A 62 11.41 15.30 10.60
C THR A 62 12.51 16.05 11.37
N GLU A 63 13.76 15.92 10.96
CA GLU A 63 14.88 16.61 11.61
C GLU A 63 15.94 17.11 10.63
N LYS A 64 16.70 18.13 11.02
CA LYS A 64 17.87 18.58 10.24
C LYS A 64 19.05 17.68 10.55
N MET A 65 19.70 17.18 9.50
CA MET A 65 20.85 16.31 9.65
C MET A 65 22.13 17.13 9.87
N PRO A 66 23.10 16.63 10.67
CA PRO A 66 24.38 17.30 10.89
C PRO A 66 25.15 17.56 9.59
N ASP A 67 25.10 16.60 8.66
CA ASP A 67 25.83 16.62 7.38
C ASP A 67 25.02 17.25 6.23
N GLY A 68 24.06 18.13 6.57
CA GLY A 68 23.16 18.77 5.62
C GLY A 68 22.00 17.88 5.17
N GLY A 69 20.96 18.52 4.60
CA GLY A 69 19.70 17.88 4.24
C GLY A 69 18.71 17.75 5.42
N THR A 70 17.58 17.10 5.15
CA THR A 70 16.50 16.86 6.10
C THR A 70 16.24 15.35 6.18
N GLY A 71 16.22 14.82 7.41
CA GLY A 71 15.88 13.45 7.72
C GLY A 71 14.39 13.29 7.99
N TYR A 72 13.75 12.28 7.37
CA TYR A 72 12.35 11.91 7.54
C TYR A 72 12.26 10.48 8.05
N HIS A 73 11.68 10.31 9.24
CA HIS A 73 11.45 8.99 9.85
C HIS A 73 10.09 8.47 9.39
N ILE A 74 10.10 7.59 8.40
CA ILE A 74 8.92 7.01 7.76
C ILE A 74 8.70 5.63 8.37
N GLN A 75 7.66 5.48 9.18
CA GLN A 75 7.20 4.18 9.62
C GLN A 75 6.33 3.54 8.56
N LYS A 76 6.64 2.30 8.19
CA LYS A 76 5.76 1.45 7.39
C LYS A 76 4.46 1.29 8.17
N GLY A 77 3.39 1.87 7.63
CA GLY A 77 2.07 1.72 8.18
C GLY A 77 1.59 0.28 8.09
N LYS A 78 0.44 0.00 8.70
CA LYS A 78 -0.26 -1.27 8.46
C LYS A 78 -0.94 -1.32 7.08
N GLY A 79 -0.73 -0.32 6.20
CA GLY A 79 -1.43 -0.16 4.92
C GLY A 79 -0.82 -0.97 3.78
N HIS A 80 -1.65 -1.82 3.18
CA HIS A 80 -1.47 -2.58 1.94
C HIS A 80 -0.17 -3.38 1.88
N ALA A 81 -0.03 -4.33 2.80
CA ALA A 81 1.12 -5.25 2.88
C ALA A 81 1.24 -6.20 1.67
N HIS A 82 0.40 -6.05 0.64
CA HIS A 82 0.30 -6.98 -0.46
C HIS A 82 0.51 -6.26 -1.78
N ASN A 83 1.66 -6.54 -2.39
CA ASN A 83 1.94 -6.16 -3.76
C ASN A 83 0.93 -6.90 -4.66
N ALA A 84 -0.07 -6.19 -5.16
CA ALA A 84 -1.13 -6.79 -5.96
C ALA A 84 -0.58 -7.09 -7.36
N ASN A 85 -0.53 -8.37 -7.72
CA ASN A 85 -0.16 -8.82 -9.06
C ASN A 85 -1.15 -8.31 -10.10
N VAL A 86 -2.42 -8.27 -9.73
CA VAL A 86 -3.48 -7.77 -10.60
C VAL A 86 -4.43 -6.87 -9.82
N MET A 87 -4.94 -5.83 -10.49
CA MET A 87 -5.95 -4.94 -9.95
C MET A 87 -7.24 -5.06 -10.78
N LEU A 88 -8.37 -5.24 -10.10
CA LEU A 88 -9.71 -5.26 -10.68
C LEU A 88 -10.54 -4.15 -10.03
N ASP A 89 -10.80 -3.09 -10.79
CA ASP A 89 -11.72 -2.01 -10.40
C ASP A 89 -13.09 -2.27 -11.03
N ILE A 90 -14.10 -2.44 -10.18
CA ILE A 90 -15.47 -2.82 -10.55
C ILE A 90 -16.49 -1.92 -9.86
N ARG A 91 -16.10 -0.70 -9.52
CA ARG A 91 -17.02 0.31 -9.00
C ARG A 91 -18.18 0.53 -9.97
N GLY A 92 -19.39 0.72 -9.45
CA GLY A 92 -20.62 0.86 -10.23
C GLY A 92 -21.17 -0.44 -10.84
N ALA A 93 -20.51 -1.59 -10.62
CA ALA A 93 -21.03 -2.87 -11.07
C ALA A 93 -22.18 -3.35 -10.17
N VAL A 94 -23.31 -3.73 -10.81
CA VAL A 94 -24.45 -4.29 -10.10
C VAL A 94 -24.17 -5.76 -9.76
N CYS A 95 -24.38 -6.10 -8.49
CA CYS A 95 -24.24 -7.46 -8.00
C CYS A 95 -25.15 -8.43 -8.81
N PRO A 96 -24.67 -9.59 -9.30
CA PRO A 96 -23.46 -10.33 -8.88
C PRO A 96 -22.19 -10.13 -9.74
N GLY A 97 -22.17 -9.16 -10.67
CA GLY A 97 -21.04 -8.91 -11.58
C GLY A 97 -19.65 -8.90 -10.92
N PRO A 98 -19.46 -8.22 -9.77
CA PRO A 98 -18.22 -8.19 -9.01
C PRO A 98 -17.52 -9.52 -8.76
N ILE A 99 -18.26 -10.49 -8.21
CA ILE A 99 -17.72 -11.76 -7.73
C ILE A 99 -17.40 -12.67 -8.92
N VAL A 100 -18.24 -12.63 -9.95
CA VAL A 100 -18.04 -13.43 -11.17
C VAL A 100 -16.78 -12.98 -11.90
N GLU A 101 -16.58 -11.66 -12.03
CA GLU A 101 -15.42 -11.12 -12.74
C GLU A 101 -14.12 -11.33 -11.95
N ALA A 102 -14.16 -11.13 -10.62
CA ALA A 102 -13.04 -11.48 -9.74
C ALA A 102 -12.67 -12.97 -9.85
N LYS A 103 -13.66 -13.87 -9.91
CA LYS A 103 -13.43 -15.31 -10.08
C LYS A 103 -12.76 -15.65 -11.42
N LYS A 104 -13.22 -15.06 -12.53
CA LYS A 104 -12.60 -15.27 -13.85
C LYS A 104 -11.15 -14.83 -13.85
N LEU A 105 -10.88 -13.68 -13.24
CA LEU A 105 -9.56 -13.10 -13.20
C LEU A 105 -8.61 -13.95 -12.33
N LEU A 106 -9.09 -14.39 -11.16
CA LEU A 106 -8.35 -15.29 -10.28
C LEU A 106 -8.11 -16.66 -10.92
N ASN A 107 -9.00 -17.19 -11.75
CA ASN A 107 -8.76 -18.44 -12.48
C ASN A 107 -7.53 -18.34 -13.40
N GLY A 108 -7.25 -17.17 -13.96
CA GLY A 108 -6.08 -16.92 -14.82
C GLY A 108 -4.77 -16.63 -14.07
N MET A 109 -4.82 -16.38 -12.76
CA MET A 109 -3.65 -16.04 -11.93
C MET A 109 -2.88 -17.28 -11.48
N GLN A 110 -1.62 -17.11 -11.08
CA GLN A 110 -0.81 -18.17 -10.46
C GLN A 110 -1.12 -18.28 -8.96
N ILE A 111 -0.91 -19.47 -8.40
CA ILE A 111 -1.06 -19.72 -6.97
C ILE A 111 -0.09 -18.82 -6.21
N GLY A 112 -0.57 -18.16 -5.15
CA GLY A 112 0.19 -17.20 -4.36
C GLY A 112 0.10 -15.75 -4.84
N GLU A 113 -0.42 -15.49 -6.05
CA GLU A 113 -0.63 -14.12 -6.52
C GLU A 113 -1.78 -13.42 -5.80
N VAL A 114 -1.67 -12.09 -5.69
CA VAL A 114 -2.64 -11.24 -4.99
C VAL A 114 -3.43 -10.39 -5.98
N LEU A 115 -4.76 -10.49 -5.90
CA LEU A 115 -5.70 -9.60 -6.57
C LEU A 115 -6.07 -8.45 -5.63
N LYS A 116 -5.92 -7.21 -6.11
CA LYS A 116 -6.55 -6.03 -5.52
C LYS A 116 -7.91 -5.82 -6.18
N LEU A 117 -8.99 -5.98 -5.44
CA LEU A 117 -10.37 -5.75 -5.88
C LEU A 117 -10.87 -4.42 -5.32
N VAL A 118 -11.29 -3.48 -6.17
CA VAL A 118 -11.89 -2.20 -5.75
C VAL A 118 -13.38 -2.22 -6.08
N SER A 119 -14.23 -2.09 -5.06
CA SER A 119 -15.69 -2.21 -5.19
C SER A 119 -16.43 -1.23 -4.28
N ASP A 120 -17.55 -0.71 -4.76
CA ASP A 120 -18.53 0.10 -4.02
C ASP A 120 -19.85 -0.67 -3.75
N CYS A 121 -20.00 -1.93 -4.20
CA CYS A 121 -21.19 -2.75 -3.87
C CYS A 121 -21.13 -3.18 -2.39
N PRO A 122 -22.12 -2.83 -1.54
CA PRO A 122 -22.18 -3.23 -0.13
C PRO A 122 -22.25 -4.76 0.07
N GLY A 123 -22.79 -5.48 -0.91
CA GLY A 123 -22.85 -6.94 -0.90
C GLY A 123 -21.45 -7.57 -0.91
N VAL A 124 -20.50 -7.00 -1.66
CA VAL A 124 -19.12 -7.50 -1.72
C VAL A 124 -18.47 -7.41 -0.34
N GLN A 125 -18.68 -6.32 0.39
CA GLN A 125 -18.14 -6.14 1.73
C GLN A 125 -18.58 -7.26 2.69
N SER A 126 -19.83 -7.72 2.59
CA SER A 126 -20.37 -8.79 3.43
C SER A 126 -19.95 -10.19 2.96
N ASP A 127 -19.84 -10.39 1.64
CA ASP A 127 -19.71 -11.73 1.05
C ASP A 127 -18.25 -12.15 0.79
N ILE A 128 -17.32 -11.19 0.64
CA ILE A 128 -15.96 -11.47 0.14
C ILE A 128 -15.16 -12.42 1.05
N GLY A 129 -15.34 -12.32 2.38
CA GLY A 129 -14.65 -13.20 3.34
C GLY A 129 -15.12 -14.65 3.27
N GLY A 130 -16.44 -14.83 3.16
CA GLY A 130 -17.05 -16.16 2.98
C GLY A 130 -16.68 -16.77 1.63
N TRP A 131 -16.70 -15.95 0.57
CA TRP A 131 -16.32 -16.38 -0.77
C TRP A 131 -14.86 -16.82 -0.87
N ALA A 132 -13.93 -16.04 -0.30
CA ALA A 132 -12.51 -16.40 -0.28
C ALA A 132 -12.31 -17.76 0.41
N SER A 133 -12.91 -17.92 1.60
CA SER A 133 -12.81 -19.17 2.37
C SER A 133 -13.41 -20.38 1.64
N ALA A 134 -14.58 -20.21 1.01
CA ALA A 134 -15.27 -21.29 0.30
C ALA A 134 -14.57 -21.76 -0.98
N THR A 135 -13.69 -20.92 -1.55
CA THR A 135 -12.96 -21.20 -2.80
C THR A 135 -11.51 -21.56 -2.56
N GLY A 136 -11.06 -21.66 -1.30
CA GLY A 136 -9.68 -21.93 -0.94
C GLY A 136 -8.75 -20.73 -1.10
N MET A 137 -9.28 -19.53 -1.29
CA MET A 137 -8.52 -18.29 -1.38
C MET A 137 -8.36 -17.64 0.00
N THR A 138 -7.35 -16.77 0.14
CA THR A 138 -7.11 -16.05 1.39
C THR A 138 -7.44 -14.57 1.21
N LEU A 139 -8.44 -14.05 1.93
CA LEU A 139 -8.60 -12.61 2.08
C LEU A 139 -7.50 -12.11 3.03
N LEU A 140 -6.59 -11.31 2.50
CA LEU A 140 -5.46 -10.79 3.25
C LEU A 140 -5.83 -9.50 3.98
N GLU A 141 -6.55 -8.60 3.30
CA GLU A 141 -6.88 -7.28 3.83
C GLU A 141 -8.16 -6.72 3.19
N SER A 142 -8.87 -5.87 3.94
CA SER A 142 -10.01 -5.07 3.50
C SER A 142 -9.88 -3.66 4.07
N VAL A 143 -9.91 -2.65 3.21
CA VAL A 143 -9.83 -1.24 3.61
C VAL A 143 -10.93 -0.43 2.92
N GLU A 144 -11.38 0.65 3.56
CA GLU A 144 -12.17 1.68 2.89
C GLU A 144 -11.23 2.78 2.38
N ALA A 145 -11.04 2.86 1.06
CA ALA A 145 -10.12 3.82 0.44
C ALA A 145 -10.75 5.20 0.23
N ALA A 146 -12.07 5.27 0.11
CA ALA A 146 -12.87 6.49 0.04
C ALA A 146 -14.29 6.19 0.56
N PRO A 147 -15.12 7.21 0.88
CA PRO A 147 -16.47 6.97 1.41
C PRO A 147 -17.30 6.04 0.51
N GLY A 148 -17.60 4.84 1.02
CA GLY A 148 -18.35 3.81 0.29
C GLY A 148 -17.56 3.05 -0.79
N VAL A 149 -16.24 3.23 -0.88
CA VAL A 149 -15.36 2.49 -1.80
C VAL A 149 -14.38 1.65 -1.00
N HIS A 150 -14.46 0.34 -1.20
CA HIS A 150 -13.62 -0.63 -0.50
C HIS A 150 -12.60 -1.27 -1.42
N GLU A 151 -11.39 -1.49 -0.90
CA GLU A 151 -10.35 -2.29 -1.54
C GLU A 151 -10.14 -3.58 -0.77
N PHE A 152 -10.10 -4.70 -1.47
CA PHE A 152 -9.89 -6.04 -0.91
C PHE A 152 -8.66 -6.67 -1.55
N TYR A 153 -7.78 -7.26 -0.74
CA TYR A 153 -6.57 -7.94 -1.21
C TYR A 153 -6.76 -9.45 -1.02
N ILE A 154 -6.81 -10.18 -2.12
CA ILE A 154 -7.19 -11.59 -2.13
C ILE A 154 -6.07 -12.40 -2.74
N ARG A 155 -5.49 -13.32 -1.98
CA ARG A 155 -4.46 -14.24 -2.45
C ARG A 155 -5.10 -15.49 -3.03
N LYS A 156 -4.64 -15.91 -4.21
CA LYS A 156 -4.96 -17.22 -4.76
C LYS A 156 -4.29 -18.32 -3.95
N GLY A 157 -5.08 -19.30 -3.50
CA GLY A 157 -4.61 -20.51 -2.82
C GLY A 157 -4.21 -21.61 -3.77
#